data_AF-A0A1N6I297-F1
#
_entry.id   AF-A0A1N6I297-F1
#
_cell.length_a   1.000
_cell.length_b   1.000
_cell.length_c   1.000
_cell.angle_alpha   90.00
_cell.angle_beta   90.00
_cell.angle_gamma   90.00
#
_symmetry.space_group_name_H-M   'P 1'
#
loop_
_entity.id
_entity.type
_entity.pdbx_description
1 polymer ?
#
loop_
_entity_poly.entity_id
_entity_poly.type
_entity_poly.pdbx_seq_one_letter_code
_entity_poly.pdbx_strand_id
1 'polypeptide(L)'
;MIPRSASPASFDALPNPRGGSVRSAELALAEAQLALEQRGDTAAALLRAAQAFREAGWLGAQKLADALVLVSPLTAADPPEEPDARQVFTEALHDFRAATTRHNLRELSCSPILYGHYQALSALISQRTPGFTVTYEDFALAARPLPPVSFSAQPAERLAHLRVRYERALLPVLRAHSSDGAASAAVAALTRAALDELDACLAELAGPDPYDFWRLASVCARSLRVSGHLVGDADARRFHARCNLALADHARGSTLASRSLVRATLALLWRDYALFGAAAEDAEHVELLHDYGLTVDWHVAATQESEALWEAGATEVQGLGAGGLGVTRTRELGLLTVNAHAYEDFLQTADAAIAALAEHARGAGQLEKADPSEALQAGDAAYRLGAAACALGLGHVALLADALGLAWRRRAHAGVSTPAVRAHVIVSAPDAQALEQGAEALRAMLHKIAAGVAPPAAGPALAALTRAIEQG
;
A
#
# COMPACT_ATOMS: atom_id res chain seq x y z
N MET A 1 -19.28 -49.48 17.19
CA MET A 1 -19.18 -48.08 17.66
C MET A 1 -18.36 -47.32 16.64
N ILE A 2 -19.00 -46.45 15.86
CA ILE A 2 -18.33 -45.53 14.92
C ILE A 2 -18.11 -44.22 15.66
N PRO A 3 -16.86 -43.75 15.85
CA PRO A 3 -16.61 -42.36 16.22
C PRO A 3 -16.67 -41.47 14.97
N ARG A 4 -17.29 -40.31 15.17
CA ARG A 4 -17.70 -39.32 14.16
C ARG A 4 -16.56 -38.82 13.28
N SER A 5 -16.89 -38.72 11.98
CA SER A 5 -16.27 -37.84 10.99
C SER A 5 -16.08 -36.43 11.57
N ALA A 6 -14.84 -36.05 11.87
CA ALA A 6 -14.46 -34.65 11.84
C ALA A 6 -14.19 -34.34 10.36
N SER A 7 -15.14 -33.65 9.74
CA SER A 7 -14.97 -33.09 8.41
C SER A 7 -13.64 -32.35 8.32
N PRO A 8 -12.86 -32.49 7.23
CA PRO A 8 -11.81 -31.50 6.96
C PRO A 8 -12.50 -30.14 6.87
N ALA A 9 -12.05 -29.18 7.68
CA ALA A 9 -12.46 -27.80 7.48
C ALA A 9 -12.10 -27.45 6.04
N SER A 10 -13.11 -27.16 5.22
CA SER A 10 -12.91 -26.65 3.89
C SER A 10 -12.15 -25.33 4.02
N PHE A 11 -11.09 -25.20 3.23
CA PHE A 11 -10.53 -23.89 2.94
C PHE A 11 -11.53 -23.19 2.01
N ASP A 12 -12.53 -22.56 2.60
CA ASP A 12 -13.44 -21.68 1.89
C ASP A 12 -12.91 -20.24 1.96
N ALA A 13 -12.73 -19.69 0.75
CA ALA A 13 -12.50 -18.31 0.37
C ALA A 13 -11.10 -17.72 0.64
N LEU A 14 -10.21 -17.82 -0.36
CA LEU A 14 -9.27 -16.75 -0.70
C LEU A 14 -9.96 -15.37 -0.56
N PRO A 15 -9.27 -14.27 -0.21
CA PRO A 15 -9.77 -12.95 -0.55
C PRO A 15 -9.35 -12.78 -2.00
N ASN A 16 -9.99 -13.48 -2.94
CA ASN A 16 -9.71 -13.24 -4.33
C ASN A 16 -10.68 -12.14 -4.75
N PRO A 17 -10.38 -10.82 -4.61
CA PRO A 17 -11.25 -9.85 -5.23
C PRO A 17 -11.07 -10.02 -6.73
N ARG A 18 -11.99 -10.78 -7.35
CA ARG A 18 -12.53 -10.38 -8.64
C ARG A 18 -13.37 -9.12 -8.36
N GLY A 19 -12.68 -8.04 -7.98
CA GLY A 19 -13.27 -6.75 -7.69
C GLY A 19 -14.00 -6.23 -8.92
N GLY A 20 -14.57 -5.04 -8.82
CA GLY A 20 -15.21 -4.45 -9.98
C GLY A 20 -14.21 -4.26 -11.13
N SER A 21 -14.67 -4.43 -12.35
CA SER A 21 -13.87 -4.17 -13.55
C SER A 21 -14.12 -2.77 -14.09
N VAL A 22 -13.07 -2.11 -14.59
CA VAL A 22 -13.17 -0.85 -15.31
C VAL A 22 -13.12 -1.15 -16.80
N ARG A 23 -14.24 -1.62 -17.35
CA ARG A 23 -14.30 -2.16 -18.73
C ARG A 23 -13.81 -1.19 -19.79
N SER A 24 -14.10 0.11 -19.62
CA SER A 24 -13.60 1.15 -20.53
C SER A 24 -12.07 1.24 -20.54
N ALA A 25 -11.42 1.05 -19.39
CA ALA A 25 -9.96 1.01 -19.31
C ALA A 25 -9.41 -0.29 -19.93
N GLU A 26 -10.00 -1.44 -19.63
CA GLU A 26 -9.58 -2.73 -20.21
C GLU A 26 -9.64 -2.73 -21.74
N LEU A 27 -10.75 -2.23 -22.30
CA LEU A 27 -10.91 -2.08 -23.75
C LEU A 27 -9.87 -1.11 -24.32
N ALA A 28 -9.65 0.03 -23.68
CA ALA A 28 -8.66 0.99 -24.12
C ALA A 28 -7.22 0.44 -24.07
N LEU A 29 -6.88 -0.39 -23.07
CA LEU A 29 -5.58 -1.09 -23.02
C LEU A 29 -5.46 -2.15 -24.12
N ALA A 30 -6.54 -2.88 -24.42
CA ALA A 30 -6.56 -3.84 -25.54
C ALA A 30 -6.41 -3.14 -26.90
N GLU A 31 -7.05 -1.98 -27.08
CA GLU A 31 -6.88 -1.15 -28.27
C GLU A 31 -5.45 -0.61 -28.40
N ALA A 32 -4.84 -0.16 -27.30
CA ALA A 32 -3.43 0.27 -27.29
C ALA A 32 -2.49 -0.87 -27.68
N GLN A 33 -2.75 -2.09 -27.20
CA GLN A 33 -1.98 -3.28 -27.57
C GLN A 33 -2.11 -3.58 -29.07
N LEU A 34 -3.33 -3.56 -29.60
CA LEU A 34 -3.57 -3.79 -31.03
C LEU A 34 -2.90 -2.71 -31.90
N ALA A 35 -2.99 -1.44 -31.50
CA ALA A 35 -2.32 -0.35 -32.17
C ALA A 35 -0.79 -0.54 -32.16
N LEU A 36 -0.21 -0.98 -31.04
CA LEU A 36 1.22 -1.28 -30.95
C LEU A 36 1.65 -2.37 -31.93
N GLU A 37 0.88 -3.47 -31.99
CA GLU A 37 1.10 -4.59 -32.92
C GLU A 37 1.02 -4.15 -34.39
N GLN A 38 0.09 -3.24 -34.69
CA GLN A 38 -0.11 -2.67 -36.03
C GLN A 38 0.85 -1.51 -36.35
N ARG A 39 1.79 -1.17 -35.45
CA ARG A 39 2.66 0.02 -35.53
C ARG A 39 1.88 1.34 -35.69
N GLY A 40 0.69 1.41 -35.12
CA GLY A 40 -0.15 2.60 -35.04
C GLY A 40 0.08 3.43 -33.77
N ASP A 41 -0.70 4.49 -33.61
CA ASP A 41 -0.66 5.38 -32.44
C ASP A 41 -1.41 4.77 -31.25
N THR A 42 -0.70 4.63 -30.12
CA THR A 42 -1.24 4.09 -28.86
C THR A 42 -1.71 5.18 -27.89
N ALA A 43 -1.33 6.44 -28.11
CA ALA A 43 -1.49 7.53 -27.14
C ALA A 43 -2.96 7.82 -26.79
N ALA A 44 -3.84 7.88 -27.80
CA ALA A 44 -5.25 8.17 -27.59
C ALA A 44 -5.95 7.10 -26.74
N ALA A 45 -5.64 5.82 -26.99
CA ALA A 45 -6.20 4.72 -26.22
C ALA A 45 -5.68 4.74 -24.77
N LEU A 46 -4.37 4.94 -24.58
CA LEU A 46 -3.78 5.04 -23.24
C LEU A 46 -4.30 6.24 -22.44
N LEU A 47 -4.56 7.39 -23.07
CA LEU A 47 -5.18 8.55 -22.41
C LEU A 47 -6.60 8.22 -21.91
N ARG A 48 -7.39 7.47 -22.69
CA ARG A 48 -8.71 7.00 -22.25
C ARG A 48 -8.60 6.05 -21.06
N ALA A 49 -7.63 5.13 -21.08
CA ALA A 49 -7.38 4.23 -19.96
C ALA A 49 -6.99 5.01 -18.68
N ALA A 50 -6.05 5.95 -18.79
CA ALA A 50 -5.61 6.78 -17.68
C ALA A 50 -6.77 7.59 -17.06
N GLN A 51 -7.65 8.15 -17.89
CA GLN A 51 -8.83 8.88 -17.42
C GLN A 51 -9.81 7.94 -16.71
N ALA A 52 -10.08 6.76 -17.27
CA ALA A 52 -10.97 5.77 -16.66
C ALA A 52 -10.45 5.29 -15.30
N PHE A 53 -9.14 5.03 -15.16
CA PHE A 53 -8.52 4.69 -13.88
C PHE A 53 -8.59 5.83 -12.87
N ARG A 54 -8.37 7.09 -13.31
CA ARG A 54 -8.49 8.28 -12.46
C ARG A 54 -9.90 8.42 -11.89
N GLU A 55 -10.91 8.26 -12.73
CA GLU A 55 -12.32 8.33 -12.32
C GLU A 55 -12.70 7.18 -11.37
N ALA A 56 -12.18 5.97 -11.61
CA ALA A 56 -12.39 4.82 -10.71
C ALA A 56 -11.59 4.92 -9.39
N GLY A 57 -10.57 5.78 -9.32
CA GLY A 57 -9.68 5.90 -8.16
C GLY A 57 -8.59 4.84 -8.11
N TRP A 58 -8.26 4.23 -9.25
CA TRP A 58 -7.23 3.20 -9.40
C TRP A 58 -5.88 3.87 -9.64
N LEU A 59 -5.36 4.56 -8.61
CA LEU A 59 -4.26 5.52 -8.76
C LEU A 59 -2.93 4.89 -9.21
N GLY A 60 -2.62 3.66 -8.76
CA GLY A 60 -1.44 2.93 -9.24
C GLY A 60 -1.52 2.62 -10.74
N ALA A 61 -2.67 2.12 -11.20
CA ALA A 61 -2.95 1.90 -12.62
C ALA A 61 -2.93 3.20 -13.44
N GLN A 62 -3.48 4.29 -12.91
CA GLN A 62 -3.42 5.61 -13.54
C GLN A 62 -1.98 6.10 -13.73
N LYS A 63 -1.10 5.95 -12.73
CA LYS A 63 0.32 6.34 -12.84
C LYS A 63 1.05 5.56 -13.94
N LEU A 64 0.81 4.25 -14.03
CA LEU A 64 1.44 3.42 -15.05
C LEU A 64 0.89 3.75 -16.45
N ALA A 65 -0.41 3.98 -16.58
CA ALA A 65 -1.01 4.45 -17.83
C ALA A 65 -0.45 5.82 -18.26
N ASP A 66 -0.28 6.77 -17.34
CA ASP A 66 0.33 8.08 -17.64
C ASP A 66 1.80 7.92 -18.10
N ALA A 67 2.59 7.03 -17.48
CA ALA A 67 3.95 6.74 -17.92
C ALA A 67 3.98 6.13 -19.34
N LEU A 68 3.07 5.21 -19.63
CA LEU A 68 2.92 4.65 -20.98
C LEU A 68 2.52 5.74 -22.00
N VAL A 69 1.62 6.67 -21.65
CA VAL A 69 1.29 7.82 -22.53
C VAL A 69 2.55 8.64 -22.84
N LEU A 70 3.39 8.92 -21.84
CA LEU A 70 4.61 9.72 -22.03
C LEU A 70 5.68 9.01 -22.87
N VAL A 71 5.75 7.68 -22.79
CA VAL A 71 6.69 6.86 -23.55
C VAL A 71 6.16 6.49 -24.94
N SER A 72 4.85 6.58 -25.20
CA SER A 72 4.27 6.16 -26.48
C SER A 72 4.93 6.76 -27.74
N PRO A 73 5.37 8.04 -27.77
CA PRO A 73 6.03 8.59 -28.96
C PRO A 73 7.38 7.93 -29.25
N LEU A 74 8.01 7.31 -28.24
CA LEU A 74 9.30 6.63 -28.36
C LEU A 74 9.18 5.31 -29.11
N THR A 75 7.97 4.73 -29.15
CA THR A 75 7.70 3.43 -29.79
C THR A 75 7.58 3.51 -31.31
N ALA A 76 7.37 4.71 -31.84
CA ALA A 76 7.24 5.02 -33.26
C ALA A 76 8.56 5.47 -33.90
N ALA A 77 9.52 5.91 -33.10
CA ALA A 77 10.86 6.23 -33.58
C ALA A 77 11.62 4.92 -33.79
N ASP A 78 12.02 4.63 -35.03
CA ASP A 78 13.13 3.72 -35.33
C ASP A 78 14.42 4.57 -35.44
N PRO A 79 15.12 4.94 -34.35
CA PRO A 79 16.52 5.32 -34.46
C PRO A 79 17.40 4.08 -34.25
N PRO A 80 18.54 3.96 -34.97
CA PRO A 80 19.39 2.77 -34.99
C PRO A 80 20.15 2.45 -33.67
N GLU A 81 19.88 3.15 -32.56
CA GLU A 81 20.67 3.08 -31.33
C GLU A 81 19.89 2.72 -30.05
N GLU A 82 18.54 2.71 -30.06
CA GLU A 82 17.72 2.39 -28.87
C GLU A 82 16.70 1.25 -29.11
N PRO A 83 17.14 0.01 -29.36
CA PRO A 83 16.26 -1.16 -29.49
C PRO A 83 15.44 -1.49 -28.23
N ASP A 84 15.69 -0.84 -27.09
CA ASP A 84 15.13 -1.18 -25.78
C ASP A 84 13.75 -0.53 -25.50
N ALA A 85 13.49 0.69 -25.99
CA ALA A 85 12.29 1.45 -25.58
C ALA A 85 10.97 0.78 -26.01
N ARG A 86 10.91 0.24 -27.24
CA ARG A 86 9.72 -0.47 -27.74
C ARG A 86 9.54 -1.80 -27.01
N GLN A 87 10.62 -2.50 -26.67
CA GLN A 87 10.56 -3.75 -25.92
C GLN A 87 10.02 -3.49 -24.50
N VAL A 88 10.64 -2.56 -23.75
CA VAL A 88 10.20 -2.13 -22.42
C VAL A 88 8.73 -1.72 -22.43
N PHE A 89 8.31 -0.93 -23.42
CA PHE A 89 6.91 -0.53 -23.56
C PHE A 89 5.97 -1.72 -23.81
N THR A 90 6.38 -2.67 -24.66
CA THR A 90 5.56 -3.84 -25.01
C THR A 90 5.37 -4.74 -23.79
N GLU A 91 6.44 -5.05 -23.08
CA GLU A 91 6.42 -5.86 -21.85
C GLU A 91 5.58 -5.18 -20.76
N ALA A 92 5.79 -3.88 -20.54
CA ALA A 92 5.03 -3.11 -19.56
C ALA A 92 3.53 -3.07 -19.89
N LEU A 93 3.14 -2.85 -21.16
CA LEU A 93 1.74 -2.82 -21.57
C LEU A 93 1.08 -4.20 -21.44
N HIS A 94 1.81 -5.27 -21.76
CA HIS A 94 1.32 -6.64 -21.62
C HIS A 94 1.01 -6.98 -20.17
N ASP A 95 1.99 -6.80 -19.28
CA ASP A 95 1.86 -7.17 -17.86
C ASP A 95 0.89 -6.26 -17.13
N PHE A 96 0.85 -4.97 -17.48
CA PHE A 96 -0.15 -4.05 -16.93
C PHE A 96 -1.58 -4.46 -17.30
N ARG A 97 -1.80 -4.88 -18.56
CA ARG A 97 -3.12 -5.37 -18.98
C ARG A 97 -3.48 -6.66 -18.23
N ALA A 98 -2.52 -7.56 -18.07
CA ALA A 98 -2.69 -8.79 -17.30
C ALA A 98 -3.04 -8.53 -15.81
N ALA A 99 -2.41 -7.54 -15.18
CA ALA A 99 -2.73 -7.14 -13.81
C ALA A 99 -4.09 -6.46 -13.70
N THR A 100 -4.45 -5.64 -14.68
CA THR A 100 -5.76 -4.97 -14.70
C THR A 100 -6.92 -5.96 -14.73
N THR A 101 -6.79 -7.07 -15.48
CA THR A 101 -7.85 -8.09 -15.58
C THR A 101 -8.01 -8.95 -14.33
N ARG A 102 -7.07 -8.88 -13.38
CA ARG A 102 -7.19 -9.53 -12.06
C ARG A 102 -8.08 -8.75 -11.09
N HIS A 103 -8.41 -7.49 -11.39
CA HIS A 103 -9.30 -6.63 -10.59
C HIS A 103 -8.86 -6.43 -9.14
N ASN A 104 -7.55 -6.51 -8.88
CA ASN A 104 -6.98 -6.32 -7.55
C ASN A 104 -6.34 -4.93 -7.41
N LEU A 105 -6.97 -4.04 -6.66
CA LEU A 105 -6.49 -2.68 -6.43
C LEU A 105 -5.13 -2.60 -5.71
N ARG A 106 -4.86 -3.56 -4.82
CA ARG A 106 -3.62 -3.61 -4.05
C ARG A 106 -2.47 -4.06 -4.91
N GLU A 107 -2.69 -5.06 -5.76
CA GLU A 107 -1.74 -5.43 -6.80
C GLU A 107 -1.34 -4.24 -7.65
N LEU A 108 -2.34 -3.50 -8.17
CA LEU A 108 -2.10 -2.36 -9.06
C LEU A 108 -1.33 -1.22 -8.38
N SER A 109 -1.22 -1.25 -7.05
CA SER A 109 -0.50 -0.27 -6.25
C SER A 109 0.84 -0.82 -5.75
N CYS A 110 0.96 -2.11 -5.45
CA CYS A 110 2.08 -2.67 -4.70
C CYS A 110 2.94 -3.69 -5.48
N SER A 111 2.52 -4.13 -6.67
CA SER A 111 3.27 -5.13 -7.44
C SER A 111 4.71 -4.66 -7.76
N PRO A 112 5.74 -5.43 -7.36
CA PRO A 112 7.13 -5.19 -7.75
C PRO A 112 7.33 -5.20 -9.26
N ILE A 113 6.60 -6.07 -9.98
CA ILE A 113 6.66 -6.19 -11.44
C ILE A 113 6.16 -4.89 -12.08
N LEU A 114 4.96 -4.42 -11.69
CA LEU A 114 4.41 -3.18 -12.22
C LEU A 114 5.28 -1.96 -11.85
N TYR A 115 5.87 -1.95 -10.66
CA TYR A 115 6.82 -0.91 -10.30
C TYR A 115 8.12 -0.97 -11.12
N GLY A 116 8.66 -2.17 -11.38
CA GLY A 116 9.81 -2.35 -12.26
C GLY A 116 9.55 -1.78 -13.65
N HIS A 117 8.37 -2.05 -14.22
CA HIS A 117 7.90 -1.44 -15.45
C HIS A 117 7.78 0.08 -15.35
N TYR A 118 7.15 0.60 -14.29
CA TYR A 118 7.05 2.03 -14.05
C TYR A 118 8.41 2.72 -13.96
N GLN A 119 9.39 2.09 -13.29
CA GLN A 119 10.74 2.58 -13.15
C GLN A 119 11.49 2.58 -14.48
N ALA A 120 11.38 1.50 -15.27
CA ALA A 120 12.00 1.39 -16.59
C ALA A 120 11.44 2.44 -17.57
N LEU A 121 10.11 2.60 -17.62
CA LEU A 121 9.45 3.65 -18.40
C LEU A 121 9.89 5.05 -17.93
N SER A 122 9.99 5.25 -16.61
CA SER A 122 10.44 6.51 -16.03
C SER A 122 11.88 6.84 -16.42
N ALA A 123 12.77 5.85 -16.47
CA ALA A 123 14.15 6.06 -16.92
C ALA A 123 14.21 6.58 -18.37
N LEU A 124 13.36 6.06 -19.26
CA LEU A 124 13.23 6.56 -20.64
C LEU A 124 12.74 8.01 -20.67
N ILE A 125 11.79 8.37 -19.79
CA ILE A 125 11.29 9.76 -19.66
C ILE A 125 12.41 10.69 -19.16
N SER A 126 13.19 10.26 -18.15
CA SER A 126 14.24 11.06 -17.52
C SER A 126 15.38 11.43 -18.47
N GLN A 127 15.67 10.59 -19.48
CA GLN A 127 16.67 10.91 -20.51
C GLN A 127 16.35 12.20 -21.27
N ARG A 128 15.07 12.58 -21.33
CA ARG A 128 14.57 13.75 -22.06
C ARG A 128 14.04 14.84 -21.15
N THR A 129 13.82 14.53 -19.88
CA THR A 129 13.36 15.45 -18.83
C THR A 129 14.25 15.32 -17.59
N PRO A 130 15.32 16.14 -17.48
CA PRO A 130 16.20 16.12 -16.32
C PRO A 130 15.43 16.37 -15.02
N GLY A 131 15.74 15.62 -13.97
CA GLY A 131 15.11 15.74 -12.65
C GLY A 131 13.87 14.86 -12.42
N PHE A 132 13.49 14.01 -13.39
CA PHE A 132 12.47 13.00 -13.18
C PHE A 132 13.05 11.80 -12.42
N THR A 133 12.74 11.65 -11.14
CA THR A 133 13.07 10.46 -10.34
C THR A 133 11.80 9.90 -9.73
N VAL A 134 11.63 8.59 -9.84
CA VAL A 134 10.50 7.87 -9.26
C VAL A 134 10.99 6.92 -8.17
N THR A 135 10.17 6.78 -7.13
CA THR A 135 10.42 5.86 -6.03
C THR A 135 9.23 4.93 -5.83
N TYR A 136 9.46 3.78 -5.19
CA TYR A 136 8.41 2.78 -4.97
C TYR A 136 7.29 3.35 -4.11
N GLU A 137 7.63 4.13 -3.09
CA GLU A 137 6.68 4.78 -2.20
C GLU A 137 5.82 5.86 -2.86
N ASP A 138 6.26 6.45 -3.98
CA ASP A 138 5.44 7.38 -4.78
C ASP A 138 4.40 6.65 -5.63
N PHE A 139 4.67 5.38 -5.94
CA PHE A 139 3.77 4.48 -6.66
C PHE A 139 2.79 3.81 -5.68
N ALA A 140 3.30 3.10 -4.67
CA ALA A 140 2.50 2.31 -3.73
C ALA A 140 1.59 3.15 -2.85
N LEU A 141 2.09 4.27 -2.31
CA LEU A 141 1.34 5.09 -1.37
C LEU A 141 0.72 6.32 -2.04
N ALA A 142 0.34 6.20 -3.32
CA ALA A 142 -0.23 7.29 -4.10
C ALA A 142 -1.44 7.93 -3.40
N ALA A 143 -1.40 9.25 -3.20
CA ALA A 143 -2.41 10.06 -2.52
C ALA A 143 -2.76 9.66 -1.06
N ARG A 144 -2.04 8.69 -0.48
CA ARG A 144 -2.23 8.29 0.92
C ARG A 144 -1.57 9.31 1.86
N PRO A 145 -2.31 9.83 2.86
CA PRO A 145 -1.75 10.69 3.90
C PRO A 145 -0.72 9.92 4.73
N LEU A 146 0.19 10.65 5.37
CA LEU A 146 1.18 10.06 6.28
C LEU A 146 1.17 10.81 7.62
N PRO A 147 1.03 10.12 8.77
CA PRO A 147 1.18 10.78 10.05
C PRO A 147 2.62 11.27 10.23
N PRO A 148 2.84 12.38 10.94
CA PRO A 148 4.16 12.74 11.47
C PRO A 148 4.69 11.64 12.37
N VAL A 149 5.95 11.25 12.18
CA VAL A 149 6.59 10.15 12.91
C VAL A 149 7.76 10.68 13.71
N SER A 150 7.74 10.41 15.01
CA SER A 150 8.74 10.87 15.96
C SER A 150 9.94 9.91 16.01
N PHE A 151 11.07 10.40 16.50
CA PHE A 151 12.10 9.56 17.09
C PHE A 151 11.93 9.57 18.61
N SER A 152 11.91 8.37 19.21
CA SER A 152 11.90 8.24 20.68
C SER A 152 13.06 9.01 21.33
N ALA A 153 12.80 9.80 22.38
CA ALA A 153 13.85 10.56 23.05
C ALA A 153 14.86 9.62 23.74
N GLN A 154 16.15 9.74 23.40
CA GLN A 154 17.21 8.88 23.92
C GLN A 154 18.42 9.68 24.40
N PRO A 155 19.14 9.23 25.45
CA PRO A 155 20.44 9.81 25.81
C PRO A 155 21.46 9.71 24.68
N ALA A 156 22.23 10.78 24.45
CA ALA A 156 23.21 10.84 23.36
C ALA A 156 24.27 9.72 23.44
N GLU A 157 24.70 9.35 24.65
CA GLU A 157 25.65 8.26 24.88
C GLU A 157 25.08 6.90 24.44
N ARG A 158 23.79 6.66 24.72
CA ARG A 158 23.09 5.44 24.30
C ARG A 158 22.98 5.38 22.77
N LEU A 159 22.62 6.50 22.12
CA LEU A 159 22.56 6.58 20.66
C LEU A 159 23.93 6.35 20.03
N ALA A 160 25.00 6.92 20.58
CA ALA A 160 26.36 6.70 20.10
C ALA A 160 26.77 5.23 20.21
N HIS A 161 26.45 4.57 21.33
CA HIS A 161 26.73 3.15 21.53
C HIS A 161 25.96 2.27 20.53
N LEU A 162 24.64 2.49 20.39
CA LEU A 162 23.79 1.75 19.46
C LEU A 162 24.23 1.96 18.01
N ARG A 163 24.65 3.16 17.65
CA ARG A 163 25.16 3.44 16.31
C ARG A 163 26.44 2.68 15.98
N VAL A 164 27.39 2.60 16.90
CA VAL A 164 28.61 1.80 16.69
C VAL A 164 28.27 0.32 16.51
N ARG A 165 27.34 -0.22 17.31
CA ARG A 165 26.85 -1.60 17.16
C ARG A 165 26.18 -1.82 15.81
N TYR A 166 25.28 -0.91 15.42
CA TYR A 166 24.55 -0.95 14.16
C TYR A 166 25.50 -0.88 12.96
N GLU A 167 26.43 0.07 12.91
CA GLU A 167 27.39 0.24 11.82
C GLU A 167 28.30 -1.00 11.66
N ARG A 168 28.71 -1.62 12.78
CA ARG A 168 29.49 -2.86 12.77
C ARG A 168 28.71 -4.03 12.16
N ALA A 169 27.43 -4.14 12.48
CA ALA A 169 26.55 -5.19 11.94
C ALA A 169 26.12 -4.90 10.49
N LEU A 170 26.02 -3.63 10.09
CA LEU A 170 25.61 -3.24 8.75
C LEU A 170 26.63 -3.68 7.68
N LEU A 171 27.93 -3.61 8.01
CA LEU A 171 29.00 -3.86 7.04
C LEU A 171 28.95 -5.28 6.41
N PRO A 172 28.81 -6.38 7.18
CA PRO A 172 28.56 -7.71 6.61
C PRO A 172 27.33 -7.79 5.70
N VAL A 173 26.24 -7.11 6.05
CA VAL A 173 24.98 -7.12 5.27
C VAL A 173 25.16 -6.39 3.93
N LEU A 174 25.84 -5.25 3.93
CA LEU A 174 26.13 -4.50 2.71
C LEU A 174 27.12 -5.25 1.79
N ARG A 175 28.09 -5.95 2.38
CA ARG A 175 29.08 -6.75 1.65
C ARG A 175 28.55 -8.08 1.15
N ALA A 176 27.38 -8.50 1.59
CA ALA A 176 26.86 -9.83 1.29
C ALA A 176 26.55 -10.05 -0.20
N HIS A 177 26.71 -9.05 -1.10
CA HIS A 177 26.50 -9.22 -2.56
C HIS A 177 27.52 -8.49 -3.45
N SER A 178 28.43 -9.28 -4.06
CA SER A 178 29.20 -8.94 -5.27
C SER A 178 29.84 -10.17 -5.96
N SER A 179 29.34 -11.39 -5.79
CA SER A 179 29.89 -12.59 -6.46
C SER A 179 28.79 -13.52 -6.95
N ASP A 180 28.82 -13.85 -8.24
CA ASP A 180 28.01 -14.89 -8.92
C ASP A 180 28.30 -16.33 -8.43
N GLY A 181 28.52 -16.51 -7.14
CA GLY A 181 28.86 -17.79 -6.54
C GLY A 181 28.11 -18.00 -5.23
N ALA A 182 27.74 -19.25 -4.96
CA ALA A 182 27.14 -19.66 -3.70
C ALA A 182 28.01 -19.17 -2.52
N ALA A 183 27.48 -18.24 -1.73
CA ALA A 183 28.15 -17.76 -0.54
C ALA A 183 28.48 -18.96 0.37
N SER A 184 29.72 -19.05 0.84
CA SER A 184 30.12 -20.08 1.81
C SER A 184 29.19 -20.06 3.02
N ALA A 185 28.88 -21.22 3.60
CA ALA A 185 28.02 -21.36 4.78
C ALA A 185 28.46 -20.44 5.94
N ALA A 186 29.77 -20.17 6.07
CA ALA A 186 30.31 -19.24 7.05
C ALA A 186 29.91 -17.78 6.80
N VAL A 187 29.86 -17.35 5.54
CA VAL A 187 29.43 -15.99 5.14
C VAL A 187 27.93 -15.84 5.39
N ALA A 188 27.13 -16.85 5.02
CA ALA A 188 25.70 -16.84 5.29
C ALA A 188 25.37 -16.78 6.79
N ALA A 189 26.10 -17.53 7.62
CA ALA A 189 25.97 -17.49 9.07
C ALA A 189 26.35 -16.12 9.65
N LEU A 190 27.44 -15.52 9.16
CA LEU A 190 27.87 -14.18 9.58
C LEU A 190 26.83 -13.11 9.22
N THR A 191 26.30 -13.15 7.99
CA THR A 191 25.26 -12.22 7.56
C THR A 191 23.98 -12.37 8.38
N ARG A 192 23.58 -13.61 8.71
CA ARG A 192 22.42 -13.86 9.56
C ARG A 192 22.60 -13.27 10.97
N ALA A 193 23.74 -13.53 11.60
CA ALA A 193 24.07 -12.96 12.91
C ALA A 193 24.14 -11.43 12.88
N ALA A 194 24.63 -10.85 11.77
CA ALA A 194 24.63 -9.42 11.57
C ALA A 194 23.21 -8.85 11.46
N LEU A 195 22.30 -9.52 10.75
CA LEU A 195 20.89 -9.14 10.71
C LEU A 195 20.22 -9.25 12.08
N ASP A 196 20.54 -10.29 12.87
CA ASP A 196 20.04 -10.42 14.25
C ASP A 196 20.47 -9.23 15.13
N GLU A 197 21.72 -8.78 14.99
CA GLU A 197 22.22 -7.60 15.70
C GLU A 197 21.56 -6.30 15.23
N LEU A 198 21.27 -6.16 13.93
CA LEU A 198 20.54 -5.00 13.40
C LEU A 198 19.11 -4.94 13.95
N ASP A 199 18.40 -6.07 13.97
CA ASP A 199 17.05 -6.15 14.53
C ASP A 199 17.04 -5.83 16.02
N ALA A 200 18.01 -6.35 16.77
CA ALA A 200 18.18 -6.04 18.19
C ALA A 200 18.40 -4.54 18.41
N CYS A 201 19.26 -3.89 17.62
CA CYS A 201 19.47 -2.45 17.70
C CYS A 201 18.19 -1.66 17.41
N LEU A 202 17.43 -2.03 16.38
CA LEU A 202 16.16 -1.36 16.04
C LEU A 202 15.11 -1.54 17.14
N ALA A 203 15.01 -2.73 17.72
CA ALA A 203 14.12 -3.00 18.85
C ALA A 203 14.53 -2.22 20.11
N GLU A 204 15.83 -2.09 20.39
CA GLU A 204 16.35 -1.28 21.50
C GLU A 204 16.11 0.23 21.32
N LEU A 205 15.95 0.72 20.08
CA LEU A 205 15.63 2.10 19.75
C LEU A 205 14.13 2.41 19.83
N ALA A 206 13.28 1.39 19.70
CA ALA A 206 11.82 1.53 19.67
C ALA A 206 11.27 2.14 20.97
N GLY A 207 10.49 3.20 20.82
CA GLY A 207 9.75 3.86 21.89
C GLY A 207 8.33 3.32 22.06
N PRO A 208 7.62 3.77 23.11
CA PRO A 208 6.23 3.39 23.35
C PRO A 208 5.20 4.15 22.49
N ASP A 209 5.61 5.21 21.79
CA ASP A 209 4.74 6.00 20.91
C ASP A 209 4.30 5.13 19.71
N PRO A 210 2.99 5.02 19.42
CA PRO A 210 2.48 4.37 18.20
C PRO A 210 3.11 4.92 16.91
N TYR A 211 3.48 6.20 16.91
CA TYR A 211 4.10 6.88 15.78
C TYR A 211 5.62 7.08 15.94
N ASP A 212 6.31 6.13 16.56
CA ASP A 212 7.78 6.09 16.62
C ASP A 212 8.37 5.39 15.38
N PHE A 213 9.36 6.04 14.75
CA PHE A 213 10.00 5.50 13.55
C PHE A 213 10.71 4.18 13.82
N TRP A 214 11.32 4.01 14.98
CA TRP A 214 12.09 2.80 15.29
C TRP A 214 11.18 1.58 15.49
N ARG A 215 9.96 1.78 16.00
CA ARG A 215 8.91 0.76 15.99
C ARG A 215 8.55 0.31 14.56
N LEU A 216 8.27 1.26 13.65
CA LEU A 216 8.01 0.97 12.24
C LEU A 216 9.19 0.25 11.57
N ALA A 217 10.41 0.75 11.77
CA ALA A 217 11.63 0.17 11.20
C ALA A 217 11.88 -1.25 11.74
N SER A 218 11.66 -1.49 13.03
CA SER A 218 11.82 -2.81 13.64
C SER A 218 10.84 -3.84 13.05
N VAL A 219 9.57 -3.46 12.85
CA VAL A 219 8.57 -4.31 12.20
C VAL A 219 8.94 -4.57 10.73
N CYS A 220 9.32 -3.53 9.99
CA CYS A 220 9.76 -3.66 8.59
C CYS A 220 10.97 -4.58 8.45
N ALA A 221 11.97 -4.46 9.34
CA ALA A 221 13.14 -5.32 9.33
C ALA A 221 12.75 -6.79 9.51
N ARG A 222 11.91 -7.11 10.51
CA ARG A 222 11.42 -8.48 10.73
C ARG A 222 10.62 -9.01 9.53
N SER A 223 9.74 -8.20 8.93
CA SER A 223 8.97 -8.58 7.75
C SER A 223 9.89 -8.97 6.59
N LEU A 224 10.90 -8.15 6.29
CA LEU A 224 11.88 -8.43 5.24
C LEU A 224 12.65 -9.74 5.49
N ARG A 225 12.79 -10.16 6.75
CA ARG A 225 13.39 -11.45 7.08
C ARG A 225 12.48 -12.62 6.77
N VAL A 226 11.21 -12.53 7.16
CA VAL A 226 10.25 -13.63 6.99
C VAL A 226 9.97 -13.90 5.51
N SER A 227 9.80 -12.83 4.72
CA SER A 227 9.51 -12.93 3.27
C SER A 227 10.68 -13.44 2.42
N GLY A 228 11.83 -13.79 3.02
CA GLY A 228 12.94 -14.39 2.30
C GLY A 228 13.78 -13.41 1.46
N HIS A 229 13.60 -12.08 1.61
CA HIS A 229 14.46 -11.02 0.99
C HIS A 229 15.90 -10.98 1.55
N LEU A 230 16.33 -12.08 2.16
CA LEU A 230 17.26 -12.05 3.28
C LEU A 230 18.71 -11.80 2.92
N VAL A 231 19.15 -12.08 1.70
CA VAL A 231 20.54 -11.82 1.29
C VAL A 231 20.56 -11.67 -0.21
N GLY A 232 20.55 -10.43 -0.71
CA GLY A 232 20.69 -10.12 -2.13
C GLY A 232 19.76 -9.07 -2.67
N ASP A 233 18.63 -8.89 -1.98
CA ASP A 233 17.69 -7.83 -2.31
C ASP A 233 18.33 -6.45 -2.08
N ALA A 234 18.31 -5.63 -3.13
CA ALA A 234 18.78 -4.26 -3.10
C ALA A 234 17.94 -3.40 -2.14
N ASP A 235 16.67 -3.72 -1.96
CA ASP A 235 15.76 -2.95 -1.11
C ASP A 235 16.02 -3.19 0.37
N ALA A 236 16.29 -4.43 0.79
CA ALA A 236 16.68 -4.72 2.17
C ALA A 236 18.00 -4.02 2.56
N ARG A 237 19.00 -4.02 1.68
CA ARG A 237 20.26 -3.29 1.91
C ARG A 237 20.04 -1.79 1.97
N ARG A 238 19.24 -1.24 1.04
CA ARG A 238 18.91 0.20 0.99
C ARG A 238 18.14 0.61 2.26
N PHE A 239 17.23 -0.22 2.74
CA PHE A 239 16.50 0.00 3.97
C PHE A 239 17.43 0.09 5.18
N HIS A 240 18.31 -0.89 5.39
CA HIS A 240 19.24 -0.87 6.52
C HIS A 240 20.25 0.28 6.44
N ALA A 241 20.70 0.66 5.24
CA ALA A 241 21.54 1.83 5.02
C ALA A 241 20.81 3.14 5.35
N ARG A 242 19.53 3.27 4.96
CA ARG A 242 18.67 4.42 5.30
C ARG A 242 18.43 4.52 6.80
N CYS A 243 18.25 3.39 7.50
CA CYS A 243 18.16 3.38 8.97
C CYS A 243 19.44 3.88 9.65
N ASN A 244 20.62 3.59 9.09
CA ASN A 244 21.87 4.15 9.61
C ASN A 244 21.93 5.69 9.47
N LEU A 245 21.45 6.22 8.35
CA LEU A 245 21.35 7.67 8.13
C LEU A 245 20.35 8.30 9.12
N ALA A 246 19.20 7.66 9.32
CA ALA A 246 18.20 8.07 10.29
C ALA A 246 18.75 8.09 11.72
N LEU A 247 19.59 7.11 12.07
CA LEU A 247 20.24 7.06 13.38
C LEU A 247 21.24 8.20 13.57
N ALA A 248 21.94 8.59 12.50
CA ALA A 248 22.79 9.78 12.51
C ALA A 248 21.98 11.08 12.64
N ASP A 249 20.84 11.20 11.98
CA ASP A 249 19.91 12.33 12.13
C ASP A 249 19.35 12.42 13.55
N HIS A 250 18.94 11.29 14.12
CA HIS A 250 18.45 11.19 15.49
C HIS A 250 19.56 11.58 16.49
N ALA A 251 20.78 11.08 16.32
CA ALA A 251 21.93 11.47 17.14
C ALA A 251 22.30 12.96 17.02
N ARG A 252 21.96 13.61 15.91
CA ARG A 252 22.08 15.07 15.72
C ARG A 252 20.95 15.88 16.36
N GLY A 253 20.00 15.22 17.02
CA GLY A 253 18.88 15.87 17.70
C GLY A 253 17.63 16.06 16.84
N SER A 254 17.52 15.39 15.69
CA SER A 254 16.27 15.37 14.94
C SER A 254 15.19 14.68 15.76
N THR A 255 14.03 15.32 15.90
CA THR A 255 12.90 14.79 16.67
C THR A 255 11.85 14.10 15.80
N LEU A 256 11.83 14.41 14.51
CA LEU A 256 10.94 13.81 13.52
C LEU A 256 11.76 13.08 12.45
N ALA A 257 11.28 11.91 12.05
CA ALA A 257 11.80 11.22 10.88
C ALA A 257 11.38 11.96 9.60
N SER A 258 12.24 11.93 8.58
CA SER A 258 11.89 12.55 7.29
C SER A 258 10.73 11.81 6.64
N ARG A 259 9.81 12.56 6.02
CA ARG A 259 8.62 12.00 5.36
C ARG A 259 8.99 10.92 4.33
N SER A 260 10.04 11.17 3.53
CA SER A 260 10.49 10.22 2.50
C SER A 260 10.97 8.91 3.09
N LEU A 261 11.71 8.96 4.22
CA LEU A 261 12.15 7.76 4.92
C LEU A 261 10.97 6.94 5.43
N VAL A 262 10.02 7.60 6.12
CA VAL A 262 8.83 6.94 6.65
C VAL A 262 8.02 6.30 5.53
N ARG A 263 7.75 7.04 4.45
CA ARG A 263 7.00 6.52 3.28
C ARG A 263 7.68 5.31 2.65
N ALA A 264 9.00 5.36 2.49
CA ALA A 264 9.75 4.24 1.94
C ALA A 264 9.67 2.98 2.81
N THR A 265 9.90 3.14 4.13
CA THR A 265 9.79 2.02 5.08
C THR A 265 8.38 1.45 5.12
N LEU A 266 7.37 2.31 5.12
CA LEU A 266 5.98 1.90 5.15
C LEU A 266 5.56 1.18 3.85
N ALA A 267 5.99 1.67 2.69
CA ALA A 267 5.71 1.02 1.41
C ALA A 267 6.35 -0.38 1.35
N LEU A 268 7.59 -0.53 1.81
CA LEU A 268 8.26 -1.82 1.89
C LEU A 268 7.53 -2.80 2.81
N LEU A 269 7.09 -2.34 3.98
CA LEU A 269 6.30 -3.18 4.89
C LEU A 269 4.96 -3.58 4.28
N TRP A 270 4.21 -2.62 3.73
CA TRP A 270 2.86 -2.88 3.24
C TRP A 270 2.81 -3.78 2.02
N ARG A 271 3.84 -3.74 1.16
CA ARG A 271 3.91 -4.53 -0.08
C ARG A 271 3.49 -5.98 0.11
N ASP A 272 4.10 -6.68 1.06
CA ASP A 272 3.91 -8.11 1.25
C ASP A 272 2.49 -8.39 1.79
N TYR A 273 2.06 -7.60 2.78
CA TYR A 273 0.71 -7.70 3.35
C TYR A 273 -0.41 -7.31 2.38
N ALA A 274 -0.15 -6.38 1.45
CA ALA A 274 -1.11 -5.93 0.46
C ALA A 274 -1.35 -6.99 -0.62
N LEU A 275 -0.32 -7.74 -0.99
CA LEU A 275 -0.38 -8.77 -2.04
C LEU A 275 -0.84 -10.12 -1.51
N PHE A 276 -0.36 -10.53 -0.33
CA PHE A 276 -0.54 -11.89 0.18
C PHE A 276 -1.43 -11.99 1.41
N GLY A 277 -1.79 -10.85 1.99
CA GLY A 277 -2.55 -10.79 3.23
C GLY A 277 -1.72 -11.04 4.47
N ALA A 278 -2.38 -11.00 5.62
CA ALA A 278 -1.82 -11.19 6.95
C ALA A 278 -2.35 -12.47 7.60
N ALA A 279 -1.47 -13.24 8.25
CA ALA A 279 -1.86 -14.38 9.07
C ALA A 279 -2.23 -13.94 10.50
N ALA A 280 -2.73 -14.85 11.33
CA ALA A 280 -3.16 -14.52 12.69
C ALA A 280 -1.98 -14.05 13.57
N GLU A 281 -0.79 -14.59 13.33
CA GLU A 281 0.48 -14.20 13.96
C GLU A 281 0.94 -12.78 13.58
N ASP A 282 0.47 -12.24 12.45
CA ASP A 282 0.82 -10.90 11.98
C ASP A 282 -0.03 -9.79 12.62
N ALA A 283 -0.89 -10.11 13.59
CA ALA A 283 -1.85 -9.16 14.13
C ALA A 283 -1.21 -7.85 14.63
N GLU A 284 -0.03 -7.91 15.22
CA GLU A 284 0.71 -6.70 15.64
C GLU A 284 1.18 -5.85 14.46
N HIS A 285 1.54 -6.47 13.33
CA HIS A 285 1.94 -5.77 12.11
C HIS A 285 0.72 -5.15 11.42
N VAL A 286 -0.42 -5.84 11.43
CA VAL A 286 -1.69 -5.30 10.92
C VAL A 286 -2.12 -4.08 11.73
N GLU A 287 -2.05 -4.15 13.06
CA GLU A 287 -2.36 -3.00 13.92
C GLU A 287 -1.44 -1.81 13.66
N LEU A 288 -0.15 -2.05 13.43
CA LEU A 288 0.78 -1.00 13.01
C LEU A 288 0.39 -0.42 11.64
N LEU A 289 0.07 -1.26 10.65
CA LEU A 289 -0.35 -0.79 9.32
C LEU A 289 -1.65 0.04 9.38
N HIS A 290 -2.60 -0.37 10.22
CA HIS A 290 -3.77 0.43 10.54
C HIS A 290 -3.37 1.77 11.15
N ASP A 291 -2.45 1.81 12.13
CA ASP A 291 -1.95 3.08 12.67
C ASP A 291 -1.43 4.03 11.59
N TYR A 292 -0.92 3.51 10.47
CA TYR A 292 -0.44 4.27 9.30
C TYR A 292 -1.47 4.45 8.15
N GLY A 293 -2.74 4.06 8.35
CA GLY A 293 -3.78 4.25 7.34
C GLY A 293 -3.73 3.26 6.18
N LEU A 294 -3.23 2.05 6.42
CA LEU A 294 -3.13 1.00 5.42
C LEU A 294 -3.96 -0.22 5.82
N THR A 295 -4.86 -0.62 4.91
CA THR A 295 -5.65 -1.85 5.06
C THR A 295 -4.94 -3.03 4.42
N VAL A 296 -5.18 -4.20 5.01
CA VAL A 296 -4.66 -5.50 4.58
C VAL A 296 -5.81 -6.51 4.60
N ASP A 297 -5.70 -7.56 3.79
CA ASP A 297 -6.61 -8.71 3.89
C ASP A 297 -6.02 -9.70 4.87
N TRP A 298 -6.87 -10.42 5.58
CA TRP A 298 -6.45 -11.45 6.52
C TRP A 298 -6.44 -12.82 5.83
N HIS A 299 -5.27 -13.34 5.41
CA HIS A 299 -5.09 -14.65 4.76
C HIS A 299 -3.75 -15.34 5.06
N VAL A 300 -3.76 -16.69 4.98
CA VAL A 300 -2.76 -17.62 5.55
C VAL A 300 -1.43 -17.64 4.78
N ALA A 301 -0.34 -17.26 5.49
CA ALA A 301 1.09 -17.49 5.24
C ALA A 301 1.63 -17.28 3.80
N ALA A 302 2.27 -16.12 3.58
CA ALA A 302 3.00 -15.79 2.36
C ALA A 302 4.33 -16.56 2.24
N THR A 303 4.60 -17.14 1.06
CA THR A 303 5.91 -17.67 0.64
C THR A 303 6.23 -17.24 -0.80
N GLN A 304 7.50 -17.31 -1.22
CA GLN A 304 7.88 -17.09 -2.64
C GLN A 304 7.14 -18.04 -3.60
N GLU A 305 6.78 -19.24 -3.13
CA GLU A 305 5.95 -20.17 -3.89
C GLU A 305 4.51 -19.66 -4.01
N SER A 306 3.96 -18.99 -2.98
CA SER A 306 2.65 -18.34 -3.09
C SER A 306 2.64 -17.15 -4.04
N GLU A 307 3.75 -16.40 -4.14
CA GLU A 307 3.92 -15.32 -5.13
C GLU A 307 3.93 -15.89 -6.56
N ALA A 308 4.74 -16.94 -6.79
CA ALA A 308 4.79 -17.61 -8.10
C ALA A 308 3.45 -18.26 -8.48
N LEU A 309 2.73 -18.84 -7.52
CA LEU A 309 1.40 -19.43 -7.74
C LEU A 309 0.32 -18.37 -7.98
N TRP A 310 0.41 -17.21 -7.31
CA TRP A 310 -0.50 -16.10 -7.54
C TRP A 310 -0.32 -15.50 -8.94
N GLU A 311 0.92 -15.28 -9.38
CA GLU A 311 1.22 -14.86 -10.76
C GLU A 311 0.87 -15.95 -11.80
N ALA A 312 1.08 -17.24 -11.49
CA ALA A 312 0.67 -18.34 -12.37
C ALA A 312 -0.85 -18.45 -12.52
N GLY A 313 -1.60 -18.38 -11.41
CA GLY A 313 -3.06 -18.38 -11.41
C GLY A 313 -3.65 -17.19 -12.17
N ALA A 314 -2.95 -16.05 -12.15
CA ALA A 314 -3.29 -14.90 -12.97
C ALA A 314 -3.23 -15.17 -14.48
N THR A 315 -2.22 -15.94 -14.91
CA THR A 315 -2.08 -16.36 -16.31
C THR A 315 -3.09 -17.45 -16.70
N GLU A 316 -3.47 -18.35 -15.79
CA GLU A 316 -4.48 -19.38 -16.03
C GLU A 316 -5.90 -18.83 -16.17
N VAL A 317 -6.26 -17.81 -15.38
CA VAL A 317 -7.58 -17.15 -15.48
C VAL A 317 -7.77 -16.45 -16.83
N GLN A 318 -6.69 -16.01 -17.49
CA GLN A 318 -6.74 -15.49 -18.86
C GLN A 318 -7.08 -16.58 -19.90
N GLY A 319 -6.76 -17.85 -19.63
CA GLY A 319 -7.06 -18.98 -20.51
C GLY A 319 -8.50 -19.52 -20.43
N LEU A 320 -9.22 -19.23 -19.34
CA LEU A 320 -10.57 -19.76 -19.07
C LEU A 320 -11.71 -18.77 -19.38
N GLY A 321 -11.39 -17.58 -19.88
CA GLY A 321 -12.33 -16.48 -20.13
C GLY A 321 -13.22 -16.66 -21.37
N ALA A 322 -14.10 -17.67 -21.39
CA ALA A 322 -15.30 -17.68 -22.26
C ALA A 322 -16.39 -18.71 -21.91
N GLY A 323 -16.18 -19.65 -20.97
CA GLY A 323 -17.02 -20.87 -20.91
C GLY A 323 -17.75 -21.23 -19.61
N GLY A 324 -17.58 -20.48 -18.51
CA GLY A 324 -18.09 -20.87 -17.19
C GLY A 324 -19.50 -20.37 -16.89
N LEU A 325 -20.51 -21.22 -17.12
CA LEU A 325 -21.95 -20.99 -16.93
C LEU A 325 -22.35 -20.69 -15.47
N GLY A 326 -22.60 -19.41 -15.22
CA GLY A 326 -23.58 -18.88 -14.28
C GLY A 326 -23.84 -17.45 -14.72
N VAL A 327 -25.09 -17.04 -14.97
CA VAL A 327 -25.39 -15.63 -15.30
C VAL A 327 -25.14 -14.80 -14.06
N THR A 328 -23.87 -14.44 -13.83
CA THR A 328 -23.46 -13.58 -12.73
C THR A 328 -24.10 -12.23 -13.00
N ARG A 329 -25.15 -11.90 -12.24
CA ARG A 329 -25.78 -10.58 -12.34
C ARG A 329 -24.73 -9.55 -11.95
N THR A 330 -24.33 -8.71 -12.91
CA THR A 330 -23.44 -7.56 -12.69
C THR A 330 -24.26 -6.29 -12.50
N ARG A 331 -23.71 -5.31 -11.76
CA ARG A 331 -24.23 -3.95 -11.69
C ARG A 331 -23.19 -2.96 -12.20
N GLU A 332 -23.67 -1.92 -12.87
CA GLU A 332 -22.84 -0.80 -13.32
C GLU A 332 -22.93 0.34 -12.28
N LEU A 333 -21.77 0.83 -11.84
CA LEU A 333 -21.60 1.93 -10.90
C LEU A 333 -20.73 3.00 -11.56
N GLY A 334 -21.27 3.66 -12.58
CA GLY A 334 -20.47 4.51 -13.46
C GLY A 334 -19.53 3.64 -14.32
N LEU A 335 -18.21 3.84 -14.18
CA LEU A 335 -17.21 3.07 -14.92
C LEU A 335 -16.97 1.65 -14.38
N LEU A 336 -17.41 1.38 -13.15
CA LEU A 336 -17.14 0.12 -12.46
C LEU A 336 -18.26 -0.88 -12.72
N THR A 337 -17.91 -2.08 -13.16
CA THR A 337 -18.84 -3.22 -13.27
C THR A 337 -18.57 -4.19 -12.14
N VAL A 338 -19.52 -4.37 -11.22
CA VAL A 338 -19.35 -5.19 -10.01
C VAL A 338 -20.28 -6.40 -10.00
N ASN A 339 -19.93 -7.43 -9.23
CA ASN A 339 -20.85 -8.52 -8.91
C ASN A 339 -22.00 -7.99 -8.03
N ALA A 340 -23.26 -8.29 -8.41
CA ALA A 340 -24.42 -7.79 -7.67
C ALA A 340 -24.50 -8.30 -6.22
N HIS A 341 -24.03 -9.50 -5.90
CA HIS A 341 -24.05 -10.03 -4.53
C HIS A 341 -22.99 -9.33 -3.67
N ALA A 342 -21.76 -9.23 -4.18
CA ALA A 342 -20.69 -8.50 -3.49
C ALA A 342 -21.04 -7.03 -3.27
N TYR A 343 -21.79 -6.43 -4.19
CA TYR A 343 -22.33 -5.08 -4.04
C TYR A 343 -23.34 -4.97 -2.88
N GLU A 344 -24.31 -5.89 -2.77
CA GLU A 344 -25.29 -5.85 -1.68
C GLU A 344 -24.63 -6.12 -0.31
N ASP A 345 -23.69 -7.06 -0.24
CA ASP A 345 -22.91 -7.33 0.98
C ASP A 345 -22.08 -6.10 1.41
N PHE A 346 -21.50 -5.41 0.42
CA PHE A 346 -20.81 -4.14 0.64
C PHE A 346 -21.76 -3.07 1.19
N LEU A 347 -22.98 -2.92 0.65
CA LEU A 347 -23.94 -1.93 1.13
C LEU A 347 -24.32 -2.16 2.60
N GLN A 348 -24.52 -3.42 3.01
CA GLN A 348 -24.79 -3.76 4.41
C GLN A 348 -23.64 -3.39 5.33
N THR A 349 -22.41 -3.70 4.90
CA THR A 349 -21.18 -3.34 5.63
C THR A 349 -21.02 -1.82 5.73
N ALA A 350 -21.28 -1.10 4.63
CA ALA A 350 -21.14 0.34 4.53
C ALA A 350 -22.16 1.08 5.39
N ASP A 351 -23.42 0.65 5.43
CA ASP A 351 -24.47 1.28 6.24
C ASP A 351 -24.13 1.20 7.74
N ALA A 352 -23.71 0.02 8.21
CA ALA A 352 -23.27 -0.17 9.58
C ALA A 352 -22.04 0.70 9.94
N ALA A 353 -21.05 0.77 9.04
CA ALA A 353 -19.85 1.57 9.26
C ALA A 353 -20.13 3.08 9.28
N ILE A 354 -20.99 3.59 8.38
CA ILE A 354 -21.38 5.01 8.36
C ILE A 354 -22.14 5.38 9.63
N ALA A 355 -23.09 4.55 10.07
CA ALA A 355 -23.86 4.82 11.28
C ALA A 355 -22.94 4.99 12.49
N ALA A 356 -21.98 4.07 12.67
CA ALA A 356 -20.97 4.15 13.70
C ALA A 356 -20.11 5.42 13.56
N LEU A 357 -19.56 5.70 12.37
CA LEU A 357 -18.73 6.88 12.12
C LEU A 357 -19.47 8.20 12.41
N ALA A 358 -20.76 8.29 12.05
CA ALA A 358 -21.58 9.47 12.29
C ALA A 358 -21.92 9.66 13.77
N GLU A 359 -22.07 8.58 14.54
CA GLU A 359 -22.20 8.65 16.00
C GLU A 359 -20.92 9.15 16.66
N HIS A 360 -19.76 8.57 16.29
CA HIS A 360 -18.47 8.96 16.84
C HIS A 360 -18.09 10.41 16.47
N ALA A 361 -18.33 10.84 15.22
CA ALA A 361 -18.06 12.21 14.77
C ALA A 361 -18.84 13.25 15.60
N ARG A 362 -20.12 13.00 15.89
CA ARG A 362 -20.94 13.87 16.76
C ARG A 362 -20.44 13.91 18.19
N GLY A 363 -19.93 12.79 18.70
CA GLY A 363 -19.30 12.70 20.03
C GLY A 363 -17.98 13.45 20.12
N ALA A 364 -17.17 13.42 19.06
CA ALA A 364 -15.81 14.00 19.06
C ALA A 364 -15.77 15.53 19.20
N GLY A 365 -16.86 16.25 18.90
CA GLY A 365 -16.98 17.68 19.18
C GLY A 365 -17.00 18.05 20.66
N GLN A 366 -17.19 17.06 21.56
CA GLN A 366 -17.21 17.25 23.02
C GLN A 366 -15.88 16.80 23.62
N LEU A 367 -14.87 17.70 23.63
CA LEU A 367 -13.49 17.40 24.06
C LEU A 367 -13.39 16.78 25.47
N GLU A 368 -14.28 17.15 26.40
CA GLU A 368 -14.30 16.62 27.77
C GLU A 368 -14.80 15.16 27.87
N LYS A 369 -15.38 14.62 26.79
CA LYS A 369 -15.95 13.27 26.73
C LYS A 369 -15.33 12.39 25.65
N ALA A 370 -14.25 12.84 25.00
CA ALA A 370 -13.62 12.09 23.93
C ALA A 370 -12.95 10.83 24.50
N ASP A 371 -13.63 9.69 24.41
CA ASP A 371 -13.10 8.39 24.83
C ASP A 371 -12.14 7.85 23.75
N PRO A 372 -10.87 7.56 24.10
CA PRO A 372 -9.93 6.98 23.15
C PRO A 372 -10.38 5.64 22.56
N SER A 373 -11.14 4.83 23.32
CA SER A 373 -11.65 3.55 22.85
C SER A 373 -12.73 3.70 21.78
N GLU A 374 -13.60 4.71 21.90
CA GLU A 374 -14.57 5.07 20.87
C GLU A 374 -13.88 5.56 19.59
N ALA A 375 -12.79 6.32 19.73
CA ALA A 375 -12.01 6.76 18.58
C ALA A 375 -11.31 5.58 17.87
N LEU A 376 -10.82 4.56 18.59
CA LEU A 376 -10.32 3.33 17.97
C LEU A 376 -11.42 2.57 17.22
N GLN A 377 -12.61 2.43 17.83
CA GLN A 377 -13.75 1.78 17.19
C GLN A 377 -14.19 2.49 15.89
N ALA A 378 -14.17 3.83 15.90
CA ALA A 378 -14.40 4.63 14.69
C ALA A 378 -13.33 4.37 13.62
N GLY A 379 -12.07 4.28 14.02
CA GLY A 379 -10.96 3.89 13.15
C GLY A 379 -11.20 2.52 12.50
N ASP A 380 -11.52 1.50 13.30
CA ASP A 380 -11.75 0.14 12.84
C ASP A 380 -13.01 0.02 11.95
N ALA A 381 -14.03 0.84 12.20
CA ALA A 381 -15.19 0.94 11.31
C ALA A 381 -14.80 1.52 9.94
N ALA A 382 -13.97 2.57 9.91
CA ALA A 382 -13.46 3.15 8.68
C ALA A 382 -12.57 2.16 7.90
N TYR A 383 -11.69 1.41 8.56
CA TYR A 383 -10.84 0.42 7.88
C TYR A 383 -11.62 -0.76 7.33
N ARG A 384 -12.64 -1.26 8.04
CA ARG A 384 -13.53 -2.31 7.51
C ARG A 384 -14.24 -1.85 6.24
N LEU A 385 -14.73 -0.61 6.23
CA LEU A 385 -15.31 0.00 5.03
C LEU A 385 -14.26 0.18 3.92
N GLY A 386 -13.06 0.63 4.24
CA GLY A 386 -11.94 0.78 3.30
C GLY A 386 -11.54 -0.53 2.64
N ALA A 387 -11.39 -1.60 3.44
CA ALA A 387 -11.10 -2.94 2.95
C ALA A 387 -12.22 -3.49 2.05
N ALA A 388 -13.48 -3.34 2.47
CA ALA A 388 -14.63 -3.77 1.66
C ALA A 388 -14.74 -2.98 0.34
N ALA A 389 -14.51 -1.67 0.37
CA ALA A 389 -14.48 -0.83 -0.83
C ALA A 389 -13.31 -1.22 -1.76
N CYS A 390 -12.14 -1.53 -1.19
CA CYS A 390 -10.97 -1.98 -1.93
C CYS A 390 -11.25 -3.31 -2.65
N ALA A 391 -11.82 -4.28 -1.94
CA ALA A 391 -12.22 -5.57 -2.48
C ALA A 391 -13.28 -5.45 -3.60
N LEU A 392 -14.18 -4.45 -3.52
CA LEU A 392 -15.17 -4.18 -4.55
C LEU A 392 -14.62 -3.37 -5.74
N GLY A 393 -13.42 -2.78 -5.65
CA GLY A 393 -12.83 -1.95 -6.70
C GLY A 393 -13.17 -0.45 -6.62
N LEU A 394 -13.74 0.02 -5.50
CA LEU A 394 -14.12 1.42 -5.26
C LEU A 394 -12.94 2.23 -4.71
N GLY A 395 -11.95 2.54 -5.57
CA GLY A 395 -10.67 3.13 -5.16
C GLY A 395 -10.78 4.44 -4.37
N HIS A 396 -11.63 5.38 -4.81
CA HIS A 396 -11.82 6.66 -4.09
C HIS A 396 -12.45 6.49 -2.71
N VAL A 397 -13.38 5.54 -2.56
CA VAL A 397 -14.04 5.24 -1.28
C VAL A 397 -13.02 4.62 -0.33
N ALA A 398 -12.25 3.63 -0.82
CA ALA A 398 -11.20 2.99 -0.04
C ALA A 398 -10.18 4.00 0.47
N LEU A 399 -9.68 4.88 -0.39
CA LEU A 399 -8.68 5.90 -0.04
C LEU A 399 -9.19 6.89 1.02
N LEU A 400 -10.44 7.36 0.90
CA LEU A 400 -11.01 8.29 1.88
C LEU A 400 -11.30 7.59 3.22
N ALA A 401 -11.79 6.34 3.18
CA ALA A 401 -12.04 5.56 4.39
C ALA A 401 -10.74 5.24 5.13
N ASP A 402 -9.68 4.84 4.44
CA ASP A 402 -8.35 4.59 5.01
C ASP A 402 -7.77 5.86 5.67
N ALA A 403 -7.89 7.02 5.01
CA ALA A 403 -7.48 8.30 5.55
C ALA A 403 -8.31 8.69 6.79
N LEU A 404 -9.62 8.43 6.79
CA LEU A 404 -10.50 8.70 7.93
C LEU A 404 -10.17 7.79 9.11
N GLY A 405 -9.88 6.51 8.86
CA GLY A 405 -9.40 5.58 9.87
C GLY A 405 -8.12 6.07 10.54
N LEU A 406 -7.17 6.56 9.73
CA LEU A 406 -5.90 7.10 10.24
C LEU A 406 -6.13 8.32 11.13
N ALA A 407 -7.01 9.23 10.72
CA ALA A 407 -7.32 10.42 11.51
C ALA A 407 -7.96 10.06 12.86
N TRP A 408 -8.85 9.06 12.89
CA TRP A 408 -9.44 8.55 14.13
C TRP A 408 -8.43 7.87 15.05
N ARG A 409 -7.54 7.03 14.50
CA ARG A 409 -6.47 6.39 15.28
C ARG A 409 -5.49 7.40 15.87
N ARG A 410 -5.09 8.44 15.11
CA ARG A 410 -4.28 9.54 15.65
C ARG A 410 -4.96 10.22 16.82
N ARG A 411 -6.29 10.44 16.74
CA ARG A 411 -7.07 11.02 17.83
C ARG A 411 -7.14 10.10 19.05
N ALA A 412 -7.31 8.80 18.84
CA ALA A 412 -7.29 7.82 19.93
C ALA A 412 -5.94 7.82 20.67
N HIS A 413 -4.83 7.71 19.94
CA HIS A 413 -3.49 7.66 20.51
C HIS A 413 -3.10 8.97 21.23
N ALA A 414 -3.56 10.12 20.72
CA ALA A 414 -3.41 11.39 21.42
C ALA A 414 -4.22 11.44 22.75
N GLY A 415 -5.38 10.80 22.80
CA GLY A 415 -6.24 10.74 23.99
C GLY A 415 -5.70 9.84 25.11
N VAL A 416 -5.02 8.74 24.78
CA VAL A 416 -4.42 7.80 25.76
C VAL A 416 -3.10 8.33 26.35
N SER A 417 -2.46 9.29 25.69
CA SER A 417 -1.14 9.79 26.08
C SER A 417 -1.12 10.29 27.54
N THR A 418 -0.35 9.61 28.38
CA THR A 418 -0.08 10.02 29.77
C THR A 418 0.69 11.36 29.78
N PRO A 419 0.75 12.11 30.91
CA PRO A 419 1.50 13.38 30.97
C PRO A 419 2.97 13.27 30.51
N ALA A 420 3.62 12.12 30.72
CA ALA A 420 4.97 11.84 30.24
C ALA A 420 5.04 11.66 28.71
N VAL A 421 4.02 11.04 28.09
CA VAL A 421 3.91 10.89 26.63
C VAL A 421 3.51 12.22 25.98
N ARG A 422 2.61 13.01 26.61
CA ARG A 422 2.19 14.35 26.14
C ARG A 422 3.34 15.34 26.04
N ALA A 423 4.37 15.23 26.90
CA ALA A 423 5.57 16.04 26.82
C ALA A 423 6.41 15.79 25.55
N HIS A 424 6.14 14.69 24.84
CA HIS A 424 6.81 14.27 23.61
C HIS A 424 5.90 14.30 22.37
N VAL A 425 4.62 14.71 22.52
CA VAL A 425 3.70 14.87 21.37
C VAL A 425 4.12 16.11 20.59
N ILE A 426 4.74 15.90 19.43
CA ILE A 426 5.24 16.97 18.56
C ILE A 426 4.11 17.56 17.71
N VAL A 427 3.10 16.76 17.36
CA VAL A 427 1.96 17.16 16.53
C VAL A 427 0.66 16.74 17.19
N SER A 428 -0.34 17.64 17.20
CA SER A 428 -1.59 17.46 17.93
C SER A 428 -2.47 16.35 17.31
N ALA A 429 -3.69 16.17 17.82
CA ALA A 429 -4.65 15.27 17.18
C ALA A 429 -5.38 15.99 16.04
N PRO A 430 -5.74 15.28 14.95
CA PRO A 430 -6.61 15.82 13.91
C PRO A 430 -7.87 16.48 14.48
N ASP A 431 -8.22 17.63 13.93
CA ASP A 431 -9.38 18.39 14.39
C ASP A 431 -10.70 17.63 14.15
N ALA A 432 -11.69 17.86 15.01
CA ALA A 432 -12.97 17.15 14.94
C ALA A 432 -13.79 17.54 13.70
N GLN A 433 -13.58 18.75 13.17
CA GLN A 433 -14.30 19.27 12.03
C GLN A 433 -13.89 18.55 10.74
N ALA A 434 -12.61 18.26 10.57
CA ALA A 434 -12.05 17.49 9.45
C ALA A 434 -12.54 16.04 9.47
N LEU A 435 -12.67 15.45 10.66
CA LEU A 435 -13.26 14.12 10.85
C LEU A 435 -14.74 14.11 10.44
N GLU A 436 -15.53 15.09 10.88
CA GLU A 436 -16.94 15.23 10.52
C GLU A 436 -17.12 15.47 9.01
N GLN A 437 -16.32 16.35 8.42
CA GLN A 437 -16.32 16.62 6.97
C GLN A 437 -15.92 15.38 6.16
N GLY A 438 -14.92 14.63 6.62
CA GLY A 438 -14.49 13.37 6.01
C GLY A 438 -15.57 12.30 6.05
N ALA A 439 -16.20 12.12 7.22
CA ALA A 439 -17.30 11.18 7.41
C ALA A 439 -18.53 11.55 6.55
N GLU A 440 -18.88 12.84 6.47
CA GLU A 440 -19.99 13.32 5.64
C GLU A 440 -19.72 13.14 4.15
N ALA A 441 -18.49 13.43 3.70
CA ALA A 441 -18.09 13.19 2.32
C ALA A 441 -18.16 11.70 1.95
N LEU A 442 -17.67 10.83 2.84
CA LEU A 442 -17.73 9.37 2.67
C LEU A 442 -19.18 8.87 2.62
N ARG A 443 -20.05 9.36 3.52
CA ARG A 443 -21.49 9.08 3.53
C ARG A 443 -22.16 9.52 2.22
N ALA A 444 -21.85 10.71 1.72
CA ALA A 444 -22.40 11.22 0.47
C ALA A 444 -21.96 10.37 -0.74
N MET A 445 -20.71 9.88 -0.76
CA MET A 445 -20.23 8.95 -1.79
C MET A 445 -21.01 7.63 -1.76
N LEU A 446 -21.24 7.07 -0.57
CA LEU A 446 -21.92 5.79 -0.39
C LEU A 446 -23.40 5.87 -0.73
N HIS A 447 -24.09 6.97 -0.42
CA HIS A 447 -25.47 7.20 -0.87
C HIS A 447 -25.59 7.25 -2.40
N LYS A 448 -24.61 7.83 -3.11
CA LYS A 448 -24.59 7.81 -4.58
C LYS A 448 -24.38 6.39 -5.12
N ILE A 449 -23.47 5.63 -4.52
CA ILE A 449 -23.22 4.23 -4.89
C ILE A 449 -24.48 3.38 -4.66
N ALA A 450 -25.17 3.56 -3.53
CA ALA A 450 -26.43 2.89 -3.23
C ALA A 450 -27.54 3.22 -4.25
N ALA A 451 -27.54 4.45 -4.78
CA ALA A 451 -28.43 4.88 -5.85
C ALA A 451 -28.01 4.39 -7.26
N GLY A 452 -26.92 3.63 -7.39
CA GLY A 452 -26.39 3.18 -8.67
C GLY A 452 -25.68 4.27 -9.48
N VAL A 453 -25.30 5.38 -8.84
CA VAL A 453 -24.61 6.50 -9.48
C VAL A 453 -23.10 6.34 -9.33
N ALA A 454 -22.34 6.80 -10.33
CA ALA A 454 -20.88 6.80 -10.30
C ALA A 454 -20.33 7.46 -9.02
N PRO A 455 -19.34 6.84 -8.35
CA PRO A 455 -18.72 7.43 -7.18
C PRO A 455 -17.99 8.72 -7.57
N PRO A 456 -18.19 9.85 -6.87
CA PRO A 456 -17.44 11.07 -7.15
C PRO A 456 -15.99 10.92 -6.70
N ALA A 457 -15.09 11.70 -7.28
CA ALA A 457 -13.71 11.76 -6.81
C ALA A 457 -13.63 12.31 -5.37
N ALA A 458 -12.80 11.70 -4.52
CA ALA A 458 -12.64 12.10 -3.11
C ALA A 458 -11.78 13.36 -2.90
N GLY A 459 -11.27 13.98 -3.98
CA GLY A 459 -10.16 14.94 -3.97
C GLY A 459 -10.22 16.04 -2.89
N PRO A 460 -11.30 16.86 -2.81
CA PRO A 460 -11.36 17.95 -1.84
C PRO A 460 -11.39 17.49 -0.38
N ALA A 461 -12.20 16.47 -0.07
CA ALA A 461 -12.32 15.91 1.27
C ALA A 461 -11.04 15.22 1.71
N LEU A 462 -10.44 14.41 0.81
CA LEU A 462 -9.16 13.78 1.04
C LEU A 462 -8.06 14.82 1.28
N ALA A 463 -7.99 15.88 0.47
CA ALA A 463 -6.96 16.92 0.65
C ALA A 463 -7.12 17.67 1.98
N ALA A 464 -8.35 17.93 2.43
CA ALA A 464 -8.60 18.54 3.75
C ALA A 464 -8.16 17.60 4.88
N LEU A 465 -8.56 16.33 4.79
CA LEU A 465 -8.22 15.32 5.78
C LEU A 465 -6.70 15.04 5.83
N THR A 466 -6.03 14.98 4.69
CA THR A 466 -4.56 14.85 4.60
C THR A 466 -3.87 16.01 5.31
N ARG A 467 -4.33 17.26 5.11
CA ARG A 467 -3.76 18.40 5.85
C ARG A 467 -3.95 18.25 7.36
N ALA A 468 -5.15 17.85 7.80
CA ALA A 468 -5.42 17.62 9.22
C ALA A 468 -4.58 16.47 9.80
N ILE A 469 -4.30 15.43 9.03
CA ILE A 469 -3.45 14.31 9.45
C ILE A 469 -1.97 14.70 9.49
N GLU A 470 -1.51 15.56 8.59
CA GLU A 470 -0.08 15.88 8.47
C GLU A 470 0.36 17.08 9.33
N GLN A 471 -0.56 17.99 9.63
CA GLN A 471 -0.31 19.23 10.37
C GLN A 471 -0.98 19.26 11.74
N GLY A 472 -2.10 18.54 11.85
CA GLY A 472 -3.01 18.59 12.98
C GLY A 472 -2.62 17.66 14.09
#